data_AF-A0A9D4E1M5-F1
#
_entry.id   AF-A0A9D4E1M5-F1
#
_cell.length_a   1.000
_cell.length_b   1.000
_cell.length_c   1.000
_cell.angle_alpha   90.00
_cell.angle_beta   90.00
_cell.angle_gamma   90.00
#
_symmetry.space_group_name_H-M   'P 1'
#
loop_
_entity.id
_entity.type
_entity.pdbx_description
1 polymer ?
#
loop_
_entity_poly.entity_id
_entity_poly.type
_entity_poly.pdbx_seq_one_letter_code
_entity_poly.pdbx_strand_id
1 'polypeptide(L)' 'MSEPPSKRRRVILSIEDKITWIKESEMFPKPTFKMLSEKYGVGKLTIGDIV' A
#
# COMPACT_ATOMS: atom_id res chain seq x y z
N MET A 1 5.64 32.54 -4.94
CA MET A 1 6.47 31.46 -4.37
C MET A 1 5.60 30.22 -4.31
N SER A 2 5.94 29.17 -5.06
CA SER A 2 5.22 27.90 -5.02
C SER A 2 5.66 27.13 -3.78
N GLU A 3 4.73 26.64 -2.96
CA GLU A 3 5.08 25.81 -1.81
C GLU A 3 5.92 24.61 -2.25
N PRO A 4 6.99 24.26 -1.51
CA PRO A 4 7.74 23.05 -1.77
C PRO A 4 6.79 21.84 -1.63
N PRO A 5 6.91 20.81 -2.48
CA PRO A 5 6.04 19.66 -2.41
C PRO A 5 6.13 19.07 -0.99
N SER A 6 4.99 19.03 -0.30
CA SER A 6 4.88 18.41 1.03
C SER A 6 5.53 17.03 0.97
N LYS A 7 6.61 16.84 1.76
CA LYS A 7 7.33 15.56 1.84
C LYS A 7 6.30 14.45 2.07
N ARG A 8 6.20 13.50 1.13
CA ARG A 8 5.31 12.35 1.26
C ARG A 8 5.61 11.65 2.58
N ARG A 9 4.65 11.65 3.51
CA ARG A 9 4.78 10.88 4.75
C ARG A 9 4.74 9.41 4.38
N ARG A 10 5.80 8.67 4.73
CA ARG A 10 5.83 7.21 4.53
C ARG A 10 4.83 6.60 5.50
N VAL A 11 3.76 6.02 4.96
CA VAL A 11 2.81 5.25 5.77
C VAL A 11 3.50 3.95 6.13
N ILE A 12 3.70 3.73 7.42
CA ILE A 12 4.26 2.48 7.96
C ILE A 12 3.07 1.58 8.27
N LEU A 13 2.98 0.46 7.56
CA LEU A 13 2.02 -0.60 7.87
C LEU A 13 2.53 -1.43 9.04
N SER A 14 1.60 -1.87 9.88
CA SER A 14 1.90 -2.85 10.92
C SER A 14 2.30 -4.19 10.29
N ILE A 15 2.93 -5.07 11.07
CA ILE A 15 3.26 -6.42 10.60
C ILE A 15 1.99 -7.21 10.26
N GLU A 16 0.92 -7.04 11.03
CA GLU A 16 -0.37 -7.70 10.80
C GLU A 16 -1.01 -7.25 9.47
N ASP A 17 -0.95 -5.96 9.16
CA ASP A 17 -1.44 -5.44 7.88
C ASP A 17 -0.67 -6.04 6.70
N LYS A 18 0.66 -6.14 6.82
CA LYS A 18 1.51 -6.74 5.78
C LYS A 18 1.19 -8.22 5.58
N ILE A 19 1.01 -8.99 6.66
CA ILE A 19 0.65 -10.40 6.58
C ILE A 19 -0.72 -10.58 5.92
N THR A 20 -1.70 -9.78 6.34
CA THR A 20 -3.05 -9.81 5.76
C THR A 20 -3.01 -9.46 4.27
N TRP A 21 -2.21 -8.46 3.92
CA TRP A 21 -2.05 -8.03 2.55
C TRP A 21 -1.38 -9.09 1.67
N ILE A 22 -0.33 -9.78 2.15
CA ILE A 22 0.31 -10.89 1.40
C ILE A 22 -0.74 -11.96 1.10
N LYS A 23 -1.51 -12.37 2.11
CA LYS A 23 -2.58 -13.37 1.94
C LYS A 23 -3.61 -12.92 0.91
N GLU A 24 -4.06 -11.67 0.97
CA GLU A 24 -5.03 -11.13 0.01
C GLU A 24 -4.46 -11.03 -1.40
N SER A 25 -3.19 -10.66 -1.55
CA SER A 25 -2.52 -10.56 -2.85
C SER A 25 -2.42 -11.90 -3.59
N GLU A 26 -2.49 -13.01 -2.86
CA GLU A 26 -2.46 -14.39 -3.37
C GLU A 26 -3.86 -14.99 -3.58
N MET A 27 -4.94 -14.32 -3.13
CA MET A 27 -6.30 -14.82 -3.29
C MET A 27 -6.75 -14.84 -4.76
N PHE A 28 -7.71 -15.73 -5.08
CA PHE A 28 -8.35 -15.78 -6.39
C PHE A 28 -9.81 -15.30 -6.32
N PRO A 29 -10.26 -14.38 -7.21
CA PRO A 29 -9.48 -13.71 -8.26
C PRO A 29 -8.42 -12.76 -7.68
N LYS A 30 -7.25 -12.67 -8.37
CA LYS A 30 -6.12 -11.87 -7.91
C LYS A 30 -6.50 -10.39 -7.80
N PRO A 31 -6.47 -9.78 -6.61
CA PRO A 31 -6.81 -8.37 -6.47
C PRO A 31 -5.76 -7.50 -7.13
N THR A 32 -6.19 -6.38 -7.70
CA THR A 32 -5.26 -5.42 -8.30
C THR A 32 -4.55 -4.60 -7.22
N PHE A 33 -3.34 -4.14 -7.51
CA PHE A 33 -2.62 -3.22 -6.62
C PHE A 33 -3.41 -1.96 -6.29
N LYS A 34 -4.28 -1.48 -7.19
CA LYS A 34 -5.16 -0.34 -6.93
C LYS A 34 -6.18 -0.65 -5.83
N MET A 35 -6.83 -1.81 -5.89
CA MET A 35 -7.80 -2.21 -4.87
C MET A 35 -7.14 -2.35 -3.49
N LEU A 36 -5.95 -2.94 -3.44
CA LEU A 36 -5.18 -3.05 -2.20
C LEU A 36 -4.72 -1.67 -1.70
N SER A 37 -4.35 -0.76 -2.60
CA SER A 37 -3.97 0.63 -2.27
C SER A 37 -5.09 1.38 -1.60
N GLU A 38 -6.29 1.27 -2.15
CA GLU A 38 -7.50 1.92 -1.64
C GLU A 38 -7.92 1.32 -0.30
N LYS A 39 -7.90 -0.02 -0.19
CA LYS A 39 -8.29 -0.74 1.03
C LYS A 39 -7.40 -0.40 2.23
N TYR A 40 -6.09 -0.36 2.03
CA TYR A 40 -5.12 -0.10 3.11
C TYR A 40 -4.74 1.38 3.25
N GLY A 41 -5.29 2.26 2.41
CA GLY A 41 -4.97 3.69 2.43
C GLY A 41 -3.49 4.01 2.17
N VAL A 42 -2.79 3.12 1.47
CA VAL A 42 -1.34 3.23 1.19
C VAL A 42 -1.07 3.50 -0.27
N GLY A 43 0.01 4.25 -0.54
CA GLY A 43 0.43 4.51 -1.91
C GLY A 43 0.98 3.25 -2.60
N LYS A 44 0.88 3.22 -3.94
CA LYS A 44 1.37 2.12 -4.78
C LYS A 44 2.82 1.71 -4.54
N LEU A 45 3.68 2.64 -4.12
CA LEU A 45 5.09 2.34 -3.79
C LEU A 45 5.22 1.52 -2.51
N THR A 46 4.43 1.83 -1.48
CA THR A 46 4.39 1.04 -0.24
C THR A 46 3.90 -0.38 -0.51
N ILE A 47 3.01 -0.54 -1.49
CA ILE A 47 2.48 -1.84 -1.92
C ILE A 47 3.57 -2.65 -2.63
N GLY A 48 4.33 -2.05 -3.53
CA GLY A 48 5.45 -2.74 -4.20
C GLY A 48 6.62 -3.10 -3.30
N ASP A 49 6.76 -2.46 -2.13
CA ASP A 49 7.80 -2.80 -1.15
C ASP A 49 7.50 -4.11 -0.38
N ILE A 50 6.29 -4.68 -0.50
CA ILE A 50 5.83 -5.80 0.36
C ILE A 50 5.71 -7.13 -0.41
N VAL A 51 5.44 -7.14 -1.73
CA VAL A 51 5.54 -8.35 -2.61
C VAL A 51 6.56 -8.17 -3.72
#